data_AF-A0AAF1K8G3-F1
#
_entry.id   AF-A0AAF1K8G3-F1
#
_cell.length_a   1.000
_cell.length_b   1.000
_cell.length_c   1.000
_cell.angle_alpha   90.00
_cell.angle_beta   90.00
_cell.angle_gamma   90.00
#
_symmetry.space_group_name_H-M   'P 1'
#
loop_
_entity.id
_entity.type
_entity.pdbx_description
1 polymer ?
#
loop_
_entity_poly.entity_id
_entity_poly.type
_entity_poly.pdbx_seq_one_letter_code
_entity_poly.pdbx_strand_id
1 'polypeptide(L)'
;MAPVLAPTLAVVRCGDQSLHHSWCGEGRQFDVAVSYFGSDEIKRFPEANYVHRGKGGKWDGIYGFFKEHPEALENYDYFWFPDDDIRATTSDINRLFAAGRGHGLLVYQPSLDRDSYYSHLITLQHPSFDLRYSNFVEIMVPVLSRAILAKTLESLKDSKSGFGMDFVWPKLAVELSGNLESVAILDSVTVCHTRPVGGKLHQLIKKVGGNTANDDLVSILGRTHMTRDSSINGVAVPRIRVLSGVDINGVHLSGPRLSMRIGRDFIGRYRNAVQPVHLPAVMRHALKSLILPIAAAGQPVASESS
;
A
#
# COMPACT_ATOMS: atom_id res chain seq x y z
N MET A 1 -32.64 13.66 2.37
CA MET A 1 -31.77 12.95 3.33
C MET A 1 -30.35 13.01 2.78
N ALA A 2 -29.36 13.36 3.59
CA ALA A 2 -27.96 13.24 3.18
C ALA A 2 -27.64 11.75 2.93
N PRO A 3 -26.84 11.41 1.92
CA PRO A 3 -26.43 10.02 1.69
C PRO A 3 -25.71 9.48 2.92
N VAL A 4 -26.05 8.27 3.34
CA VAL A 4 -25.34 7.56 4.41
C VAL A 4 -23.97 7.18 3.87
N LEU A 5 -22.91 7.70 4.47
CA LEU A 5 -21.54 7.40 4.07
C LEU A 5 -21.15 5.98 4.48
N ALA A 6 -20.37 5.32 3.64
CA ALA A 6 -19.69 4.08 3.99
C ALA A 6 -18.57 4.36 5.00
N PRO A 7 -18.14 3.37 5.81
CA PRO A 7 -17.00 3.56 6.72
C PRO A 7 -15.65 3.58 6.00
N THR A 8 -15.59 3.41 4.68
CA THR A 8 -14.34 3.33 3.91
C THR A 8 -14.35 4.21 2.65
N LEU A 9 -13.25 4.91 2.39
CA LEU A 9 -13.11 5.86 1.27
C LEU A 9 -11.98 5.44 0.33
N ALA A 10 -12.28 5.31 -0.97
CA ALA A 10 -11.26 5.23 -2.01
C ALA A 10 -10.93 6.65 -2.50
N VAL A 11 -9.70 7.11 -2.26
CA VAL A 11 -9.24 8.45 -2.67
C VAL A 11 -8.28 8.30 -3.84
N VAL A 12 -8.74 8.67 -5.03
CA VAL A 12 -7.92 8.61 -6.25
C VAL A 12 -7.39 9.99 -6.61
N ARG A 13 -6.07 10.07 -6.81
CA ARG A 13 -5.48 11.17 -7.57
C ARG A 13 -5.52 10.82 -9.05
N CYS A 14 -6.36 11.48 -9.85
CA CYS A 14 -6.57 11.06 -11.24
C CYS A 14 -6.34 12.14 -12.30
N GLY A 15 -5.78 11.71 -13.44
CA GLY A 15 -5.80 12.47 -14.68
C GLY A 15 -6.90 12.01 -15.64
N ASP A 16 -6.82 12.44 -16.90
CA ASP A 16 -7.85 12.18 -17.91
C ASP A 16 -8.01 10.70 -18.28
N GLN A 17 -6.93 9.92 -18.13
CA GLN A 17 -6.85 8.51 -18.51
C GLN A 17 -7.01 7.56 -17.32
N SER A 18 -7.54 8.03 -16.19
CA SER A 18 -7.64 7.20 -15.00
C SER A 18 -8.62 6.03 -15.16
N LEU A 19 -8.33 4.93 -14.48
CA LEU A 19 -9.09 3.69 -14.52
C LEU A 19 -10.13 3.56 -13.40
N HIS A 20 -10.26 4.55 -12.51
CA HIS A 20 -11.13 4.46 -11.32
C HIS A 20 -12.61 4.24 -11.63
N HIS A 21 -13.08 4.56 -12.84
CA HIS A 21 -14.44 4.24 -13.26
C HIS A 21 -14.76 2.74 -13.15
N SER A 22 -13.76 1.86 -13.34
CA SER A 22 -13.92 0.40 -13.17
C SER A 22 -14.23 -0.04 -11.73
N TRP A 23 -13.98 0.83 -10.75
CA TRP A 23 -14.23 0.57 -9.33
C TRP A 23 -15.69 0.82 -8.94
N CYS A 24 -16.46 1.52 -9.79
CA CYS A 24 -17.74 2.13 -9.45
C CYS A 24 -18.94 1.40 -10.07
N GLY A 25 -18.94 0.06 -10.02
CA GLY A 25 -20.08 -0.78 -10.40
C GLY A 25 -21.11 -0.97 -9.29
N GLU A 26 -22.09 -1.85 -9.54
CA GLU A 26 -23.15 -2.18 -8.60
C GLU A 26 -22.63 -2.86 -7.32
N GLY A 27 -23.37 -2.71 -6.21
CA GLY A 27 -23.04 -3.34 -4.93
C GLY A 27 -21.83 -2.74 -4.20
N ARG A 28 -21.41 -1.52 -4.59
CA ARG A 28 -20.32 -0.78 -3.94
C ARG A 28 -20.61 -0.54 -2.45
N GLN A 29 -19.65 -0.88 -1.58
CA GLN A 29 -19.73 -0.72 -0.11
C GLN A 29 -18.75 0.31 0.44
N PHE A 30 -18.21 1.16 -0.44
CA PHE A 30 -17.25 2.21 -0.14
C PHE A 30 -17.62 3.48 -0.91
N ASP A 31 -17.18 4.61 -0.39
CA ASP A 31 -17.32 5.90 -1.06
C ASP A 31 -16.08 6.22 -1.89
N VAL A 32 -16.21 7.15 -2.82
CA VAL A 32 -15.13 7.55 -3.73
C VAL A 32 -14.88 9.05 -3.59
N ALA A 33 -13.63 9.43 -3.40
CA ALA A 33 -13.15 10.79 -3.50
C ALA A 33 -12.23 10.93 -4.70
N VAL A 34 -12.50 11.93 -5.54
CA VAL A 34 -11.70 12.23 -6.73
C VAL A 34 -10.90 13.50 -6.48
N SER A 35 -9.57 13.38 -6.54
CA SER A 35 -8.63 14.50 -6.60
C SER A 35 -8.08 14.63 -8.02
N TYR A 36 -8.67 15.51 -8.83
CA TYR A 36 -8.45 15.58 -10.28
C TYR A 36 -7.36 16.60 -10.68
N PHE A 37 -6.43 16.20 -11.57
CA PHE A 37 -5.39 17.07 -12.15
C PHE A 37 -5.39 17.19 -13.66
N GLY A 38 -6.32 16.51 -14.34
CA GLY A 38 -6.38 16.53 -15.80
C GLY A 38 -6.68 17.92 -16.37
N SER A 39 -6.77 17.99 -17.70
CA SER A 39 -6.98 19.26 -18.42
C SER A 39 -8.44 19.55 -18.75
N ASP A 40 -9.34 18.59 -18.55
CA ASP A 40 -10.77 18.74 -18.81
C ASP A 40 -11.49 19.33 -17.58
N GLU A 41 -11.66 20.65 -17.59
CA GLU A 41 -12.30 21.41 -16.50
C GLU A 41 -13.79 21.06 -16.32
N ILE A 42 -14.46 20.61 -17.39
CA ILE A 42 -15.90 20.31 -17.36
C ILE A 42 -16.20 18.84 -17.05
N LYS A 43 -15.17 17.97 -17.03
CA LYS A 43 -15.30 16.54 -16.67
C LYS A 43 -16.06 16.38 -15.36
N ARG A 44 -17.10 15.55 -15.33
CA ARG A 44 -17.89 15.27 -14.12
C ARG A 44 -17.50 13.91 -13.52
N PHE A 45 -17.69 13.79 -12.21
CA PHE A 45 -17.45 12.57 -11.43
C PHE A 45 -18.73 12.19 -10.66
N PRO A 46 -19.80 11.78 -11.35
CA PRO A 46 -21.07 11.45 -10.70
C PRO A 46 -20.96 10.30 -9.68
N GLU A 47 -19.93 9.46 -9.80
CA GLU A 47 -19.63 8.37 -8.89
C GLU A 47 -19.02 8.80 -7.55
N ALA A 48 -18.52 10.04 -7.47
CA ALA A 48 -17.70 10.53 -6.37
C ALA A 48 -18.53 11.30 -5.34
N ASN A 49 -18.31 10.98 -4.07
CA ASN A 49 -18.87 11.67 -2.91
C ASN A 49 -18.15 13.00 -2.66
N TYR A 50 -16.87 13.08 -3.02
CA TYR A 50 -16.07 14.30 -2.95
C TYR A 50 -15.30 14.53 -4.23
N VAL A 51 -15.17 15.80 -4.62
CA VAL A 51 -14.36 16.21 -5.76
C VAL A 51 -13.47 17.38 -5.33
N HIS A 52 -12.16 17.16 -5.40
CA HIS A 52 -11.14 18.20 -5.30
C HIS A 52 -10.47 18.37 -6.66
N ARG A 53 -10.17 19.62 -7.04
CA ARG A 53 -9.47 19.95 -8.29
C ARG A 53 -8.21 20.73 -8.00
N GLY A 54 -7.08 20.24 -8.50
CA GLY A 54 -5.81 20.91 -8.33
C GLY A 54 -4.72 20.25 -9.18
N LYS A 55 -3.72 21.04 -9.59
CA LYS A 55 -2.49 20.51 -10.20
C LYS A 55 -1.53 20.03 -9.10
N GLY A 56 -0.53 19.24 -9.48
CA GLY A 56 0.42 18.62 -8.54
C GLY A 56 0.49 17.11 -8.71
N GLY A 57 1.40 16.48 -7.98
CA GLY A 57 1.55 15.03 -7.89
C GLY A 57 0.46 14.36 -7.05
N LYS A 58 0.74 13.12 -6.64
CA LYS A 58 -0.20 12.29 -5.87
C LYS A 58 -0.43 12.84 -4.47
N TRP A 59 0.63 13.00 -3.69
CA TRP A 59 0.52 13.24 -2.25
C TRP A 59 0.23 14.70 -1.89
N ASP A 60 0.81 15.64 -2.62
CA ASP A 60 0.42 17.06 -2.59
C ASP A 60 -1.05 17.25 -2.99
N GLY A 61 -1.54 16.53 -4.01
CA GLY A 61 -2.95 16.56 -4.41
C GLY A 61 -3.91 15.89 -3.41
N ILE A 62 -3.47 14.84 -2.71
CA ILE A 62 -4.24 14.18 -1.64
C ILE A 62 -4.25 15.07 -0.39
N TYR A 63 -3.13 15.71 -0.05
CA TYR A 63 -3.08 16.69 1.03
C TYR A 63 -4.03 17.87 0.76
N GLY A 64 -4.02 18.41 -0.46
CA GLY A 64 -4.96 19.44 -0.90
C GLY A 64 -6.42 19.02 -0.74
N PHE A 65 -6.74 17.77 -1.10
CA PHE A 65 -8.07 17.19 -0.89
C PHE A 65 -8.49 17.23 0.59
N PHE A 66 -7.67 16.75 1.52
CA PHE A 66 -8.02 16.77 2.95
C PHE A 66 -8.00 18.18 3.56
N LYS A 67 -7.31 19.14 2.95
CA LYS A 67 -7.39 20.55 3.35
C LYS A 67 -8.72 21.18 2.94
N GLU A 68 -9.26 20.79 1.78
CA GLU A 68 -10.55 21.28 1.27
C GLU A 68 -11.74 20.56 1.93
N HIS A 69 -11.59 19.25 2.19
CA HIS A 69 -12.62 18.37 2.78
C HIS A 69 -12.10 17.73 4.09
N PRO A 70 -11.79 18.53 5.14
CA PRO A 70 -11.23 18.01 6.39
C PRO A 70 -12.16 17.02 7.10
N GLU A 71 -13.47 17.15 6.94
CA GLU A 71 -14.47 16.24 7.48
C GLU A 71 -14.35 14.81 6.91
N ALA A 72 -13.78 14.65 5.71
CA ALA A 72 -13.53 13.33 5.14
C ALA A 72 -12.53 12.53 6.01
N LEU A 73 -11.63 13.17 6.76
CA LEU A 73 -10.77 12.42 7.68
C LEU A 73 -11.58 11.82 8.85
N GLU A 74 -12.62 12.50 9.30
CA GLU A 74 -13.43 12.10 10.45
C GLU A 74 -14.61 11.19 10.11
N ASN A 75 -15.02 11.15 8.85
CA ASN A 75 -16.18 10.36 8.43
C ASN A 75 -15.84 8.89 8.09
N TYR A 76 -14.56 8.56 7.89
CA TYR A 76 -14.15 7.24 7.40
C TYR A 76 -13.07 6.59 8.25
N ASP A 77 -13.15 5.27 8.40
CA ASP A 77 -12.23 4.47 9.21
C ASP A 77 -11.00 4.01 8.42
N TYR A 78 -11.17 3.80 7.11
CA TYR A 78 -10.12 3.34 6.21
C TYR A 78 -10.11 4.10 4.89
N PHE A 79 -8.91 4.33 4.37
CA PHE A 79 -8.65 5.12 3.18
C PHE A 79 -7.76 4.33 2.23
N TRP A 80 -8.24 4.05 1.02
CA TRP A 80 -7.45 3.42 -0.03
C TRP A 80 -6.92 4.49 -0.99
N PHE A 81 -5.61 4.51 -1.24
CA PHE A 81 -4.92 5.50 -2.08
C PHE A 81 -4.24 4.89 -3.31
N PRO A 82 -5.00 4.29 -4.24
CA PRO A 82 -4.44 3.73 -5.48
C PRO A 82 -3.90 4.82 -6.43
N ASP A 83 -2.89 4.46 -7.21
CA ASP A 83 -2.53 5.20 -8.43
C ASP A 83 -3.64 5.13 -9.47
N ASP A 84 -3.62 6.07 -10.42
CA ASP A 84 -4.73 6.28 -11.36
C ASP A 84 -4.83 5.21 -12.46
N ASP A 85 -3.84 4.33 -12.55
CA ASP A 85 -3.72 3.18 -13.48
C ASP A 85 -3.93 1.83 -12.80
N ILE A 86 -4.42 1.83 -11.57
CA ILE A 86 -4.83 0.60 -10.91
C ILE A 86 -6.19 0.15 -11.43
N ARG A 87 -6.18 -1.02 -12.07
CA ARG A 87 -7.40 -1.71 -12.49
C ARG A 87 -7.82 -2.69 -11.39
N ALA A 88 -9.04 -2.53 -10.93
CA ALA A 88 -9.71 -3.35 -9.92
C ALA A 88 -11.21 -3.33 -10.20
N THR A 89 -11.97 -4.26 -9.62
CA THR A 89 -13.43 -4.24 -9.66
C THR A 89 -14.00 -3.75 -8.33
N THR A 90 -15.28 -3.38 -8.32
CA THR A 90 -16.03 -3.10 -7.09
C THR A 90 -15.97 -4.26 -6.10
N SER A 91 -16.07 -5.50 -6.58
CA SER A 91 -15.96 -6.69 -5.75
C SER A 91 -14.59 -6.82 -5.09
N ASP A 92 -13.51 -6.54 -5.84
CA ASP A 92 -12.14 -6.60 -5.29
C ASP A 92 -11.98 -5.60 -4.15
N ILE A 93 -12.47 -4.38 -4.32
CA ILE A 93 -12.33 -3.30 -3.33
C ILE A 93 -13.21 -3.55 -2.10
N ASN A 94 -14.43 -4.06 -2.29
CA ASN A 94 -15.27 -4.51 -1.17
C ASN A 94 -14.55 -5.59 -0.35
N ARG A 95 -13.96 -6.59 -1.01
CA ARG A 95 -13.19 -7.66 -0.36
C ARG A 95 -11.93 -7.14 0.32
N LEU A 96 -11.23 -6.18 -0.29
CA LEU A 96 -10.05 -5.52 0.27
C LEU A 96 -10.37 -4.87 1.63
N PHE A 97 -11.43 -4.05 1.69
CA PHE A 97 -11.84 -3.41 2.93
C PHE A 97 -12.42 -4.40 3.96
N ALA A 98 -13.17 -5.42 3.51
CA ALA A 98 -13.67 -6.45 4.40
C ALA A 98 -12.54 -7.26 5.06
N ALA A 99 -11.56 -7.71 4.27
CA ALA A 99 -10.42 -8.48 4.76
C ALA A 99 -9.55 -7.64 5.71
N GLY A 100 -9.21 -6.41 5.34
CA GLY A 100 -8.39 -5.54 6.19
C GLY A 100 -9.03 -5.28 7.57
N ARG A 101 -10.35 -5.03 7.60
CA ARG A 101 -11.10 -4.90 8.86
C ARG A 101 -11.18 -6.21 9.64
N GLY A 102 -11.45 -7.32 8.96
CA GLY A 102 -11.54 -8.64 9.58
C GLY A 102 -10.25 -9.06 10.30
N HIS A 103 -9.10 -8.65 9.77
CA HIS A 103 -7.78 -8.89 10.38
C HIS A 103 -7.31 -7.76 11.32
N GLY A 104 -8.09 -6.68 11.49
CA GLY A 104 -7.70 -5.54 12.33
C GLY A 104 -6.44 -4.82 11.83
N LEU A 105 -6.19 -4.83 10.52
CA LEU A 105 -5.00 -4.21 9.93
C LEU A 105 -5.09 -2.68 10.05
N LEU A 106 -3.95 -2.02 10.25
CA LEU A 106 -3.85 -0.56 10.26
C LEU A 106 -3.27 -0.02 8.94
N VAL A 107 -2.42 -0.80 8.27
CA VAL A 107 -1.76 -0.46 7.01
C VAL A 107 -1.69 -1.70 6.15
N TYR A 108 -2.26 -1.69 4.95
CA TYR A 108 -2.25 -2.87 4.10
C TYR A 108 -2.38 -2.54 2.63
N GLN A 109 -2.22 -3.54 1.76
CA GLN A 109 -2.53 -3.40 0.34
C GLN A 109 -3.02 -4.73 -0.24
N PRO A 110 -3.78 -4.70 -1.35
CA PRO A 110 -3.92 -5.88 -2.19
C PRO A 110 -2.56 -6.28 -2.79
N SER A 111 -2.45 -7.54 -3.18
CA SER A 111 -1.33 -8.01 -4.00
C SER A 111 -1.52 -7.64 -5.47
N LEU A 112 -0.42 -7.66 -6.23
CA LEU A 112 -0.40 -7.42 -7.65
C LEU A 112 -0.55 -8.73 -8.41
N ASP A 113 -1.49 -8.75 -9.36
CA ASP A 113 -1.68 -9.90 -10.24
C ASP A 113 -0.53 -10.10 -11.23
N ARG A 114 -0.58 -11.21 -11.96
CA ARG A 114 0.45 -11.58 -12.95
C ARG A 114 0.56 -10.58 -14.11
N ASP A 115 -0.45 -9.78 -14.35
CA ASP A 115 -0.49 -8.83 -15.46
C ASP A 115 -0.03 -7.42 -15.04
N SER A 116 0.48 -7.30 -13.81
CA SER A 116 0.95 -6.05 -13.23
C SER A 116 2.42 -5.75 -13.54
N TYR A 117 2.70 -4.48 -13.82
CA TYR A 117 4.04 -3.93 -13.64
C TYR A 117 4.37 -3.80 -12.14
N TYR A 118 5.61 -4.08 -11.73
CA TYR A 118 5.99 -4.05 -10.31
C TYR A 118 7.42 -3.52 -10.07
N SER A 119 7.62 -2.90 -8.90
CA SER A 119 8.94 -2.44 -8.41
C SER A 119 9.55 -3.44 -7.42
N HIS A 120 8.72 -3.99 -6.53
CA HIS A 120 9.15 -4.80 -5.40
C HIS A 120 8.52 -6.18 -5.47
N LEU A 121 9.33 -7.24 -5.52
CA LEU A 121 8.84 -8.62 -5.67
C LEU A 121 7.82 -9.00 -4.59
N ILE A 122 7.92 -8.41 -3.39
CA ILE A 122 6.99 -8.66 -2.29
C ILE A 122 5.54 -8.31 -2.62
N THR A 123 5.28 -7.34 -3.52
CA THR A 123 3.92 -6.90 -3.83
C THR A 123 3.18 -7.82 -4.77
N LEU A 124 3.89 -8.72 -5.47
CA LEU A 124 3.26 -9.73 -6.31
C LEU A 124 2.48 -10.75 -5.47
N GLN A 125 1.41 -11.27 -6.05
CA GLN A 125 0.57 -12.28 -5.41
C GLN A 125 1.35 -13.55 -5.10
N HIS A 126 1.14 -14.07 -3.90
CA HIS A 126 1.50 -15.41 -3.49
C HIS A 126 0.24 -16.30 -3.42
N PRO A 127 -0.05 -17.13 -4.44
CA PRO A 127 -1.31 -17.88 -4.52
C PRO A 127 -1.57 -18.89 -3.40
N SER A 128 -0.57 -19.16 -2.55
CA SER A 128 -0.72 -20.06 -1.41
C SER A 128 -1.12 -19.38 -0.11
N PHE A 129 -1.22 -18.06 -0.10
CA PHE A 129 -1.55 -17.25 1.07
C PHE A 129 -2.94 -16.62 0.94
N ASP A 130 -3.58 -16.44 2.09
CA ASP A 130 -4.67 -15.47 2.23
C ASP A 130 -4.08 -14.08 2.45
N LEU A 131 -3.11 -13.96 3.37
CA LEU A 131 -2.33 -12.75 3.59
C LEU A 131 -0.90 -13.01 4.08
N ARG A 132 -0.06 -12.00 3.90
CA ARG A 132 1.32 -11.95 4.38
C ARG A 132 1.53 -10.70 5.22
N TYR A 133 1.89 -10.86 6.48
CA TYR A 133 2.29 -9.75 7.32
C TYR A 133 3.69 -9.29 6.92
N SER A 134 3.87 -7.98 6.75
CA SER A 134 5.09 -7.40 6.18
C SER A 134 5.51 -6.15 6.94
N ASN A 135 6.76 -5.74 6.77
CA ASN A 135 7.22 -4.43 7.21
C ASN A 135 7.16 -3.37 6.10
N PHE A 136 6.37 -3.62 5.05
CA PHE A 136 6.36 -2.84 3.82
C PHE A 136 5.01 -2.89 3.12
N VAL A 137 4.49 -1.71 2.79
CA VAL A 137 3.32 -1.52 1.92
C VAL A 137 3.68 -0.41 0.93
N GLU A 138 3.60 -0.71 -0.35
CA GLU A 138 3.97 0.18 -1.45
C GLU A 138 2.98 1.33 -1.59
N ILE A 139 3.53 2.52 -1.73
CA ILE A 139 2.84 3.80 -1.81
C ILE A 139 1.90 3.94 -3.02
N MET A 140 2.03 3.04 -3.99
CA MET A 140 1.19 3.00 -5.17
C MET A 140 -0.25 2.56 -4.85
N VAL A 141 -0.46 1.69 -3.86
CA VAL A 141 -1.80 1.14 -3.55
C VAL A 141 -2.06 0.88 -2.04
N PRO A 142 -1.67 1.77 -1.13
CA PRO A 142 -1.86 1.54 0.31
C PRO A 142 -3.33 1.74 0.71
N VAL A 143 -3.76 0.97 1.69
CA VAL A 143 -4.91 1.24 2.55
C VAL A 143 -4.38 1.63 3.92
N LEU A 144 -4.85 2.76 4.44
CA LEU A 144 -4.48 3.28 5.75
C LEU A 144 -5.72 3.39 6.62
N SER A 145 -5.62 2.97 7.87
CA SER A 145 -6.61 3.35 8.89
C SER A 145 -6.56 4.86 9.17
N ARG A 146 -7.67 5.42 9.66
CA ARG A 146 -7.76 6.82 10.08
C ARG A 146 -6.64 7.21 11.05
N ALA A 147 -6.34 6.35 12.02
CA ALA A 147 -5.30 6.60 13.02
C ALA A 147 -3.90 6.81 12.39
N ILE A 148 -3.59 6.05 11.34
CA ILE A 148 -2.32 6.19 10.60
C ILE A 148 -2.33 7.44 9.74
N LEU A 149 -3.42 7.66 9.00
CA LEU A 149 -3.54 8.80 8.11
C LEU A 149 -3.47 10.12 8.89
N ALA A 150 -4.25 10.27 9.97
CA ALA A 150 -4.29 11.49 10.78
C ALA A 150 -2.90 11.89 11.32
N LYS A 151 -2.06 10.91 11.67
CA LYS A 151 -0.69 11.15 12.16
C LYS A 151 0.32 11.45 11.07
N THR A 152 0.04 11.08 9.82
CA THR A 152 1.00 11.15 8.72
C THR A 152 0.62 12.15 7.63
N LEU A 153 -0.62 12.64 7.63
CA LEU A 153 -1.15 13.54 6.60
C LEU A 153 -0.30 14.80 6.42
N GLU A 154 0.11 15.47 7.50
CA GLU A 154 0.97 16.65 7.43
C GLU A 154 2.37 16.34 6.86
N SER A 155 2.86 15.12 7.02
CA SER A 155 4.15 14.71 6.43
C SER A 155 4.08 14.55 4.91
N LEU A 156 2.88 14.47 4.33
CA LEU A 156 2.65 14.32 2.89
C LEU A 156 2.62 15.66 2.14
N LYS A 157 2.40 16.79 2.83
CA LYS A 157 2.19 18.12 2.27
C LYS A 157 3.21 18.55 1.21
N ASP A 158 4.50 18.30 1.49
CA ASP A 158 5.61 18.75 0.64
C ASP A 158 6.26 17.58 -0.13
N SER A 159 5.68 16.38 -0.05
CA SER A 159 6.23 15.21 -0.71
C SER A 159 5.72 15.09 -2.14
N LYS A 160 6.63 15.11 -3.12
CA LYS A 160 6.27 15.01 -4.54
C LYS A 160 5.95 13.58 -4.95
N SER A 161 6.68 12.62 -4.40
CA SER A 161 6.52 11.19 -4.67
C SER A 161 5.94 10.41 -3.50
N GLY A 162 6.11 10.91 -2.27
CA GLY A 162 5.79 10.20 -1.03
C GLY A 162 6.80 9.11 -0.68
N PHE A 163 7.80 8.85 -1.53
CA PHE A 163 8.64 7.66 -1.40
C PHE A 163 9.37 7.63 -0.06
N GLY A 164 9.28 6.51 0.65
CA GLY A 164 9.75 6.38 2.02
C GLY A 164 8.62 6.24 3.04
N MET A 165 7.42 6.77 2.74
CA MET A 165 6.23 6.50 3.55
C MET A 165 5.87 5.02 3.59
N ASP A 166 6.31 4.26 2.57
CA ASP A 166 6.24 2.80 2.50
C ASP A 166 6.85 2.10 3.73
N PHE A 167 7.79 2.77 4.43
CA PHE A 167 8.43 2.29 5.66
C PHE A 167 7.87 2.97 6.91
N VAL A 168 7.46 4.24 6.80
CA VAL A 168 6.93 5.01 7.92
C VAL A 168 5.58 4.47 8.37
N TRP A 169 4.67 4.17 7.43
CA TRP A 169 3.34 3.66 7.79
C TRP A 169 3.42 2.31 8.51
N PRO A 170 4.15 1.29 8.01
CA PRO A 170 4.30 0.04 8.75
C PRO A 170 4.90 0.21 10.15
N LYS A 171 5.95 1.03 10.29
CA LYS A 171 6.55 1.30 11.61
C LYS A 171 5.52 1.90 12.56
N LEU A 172 4.80 2.93 12.12
CA LEU A 172 3.81 3.61 12.94
C LEU A 172 2.65 2.67 13.31
N ALA A 173 2.21 1.79 12.40
CA ALA A 173 1.19 0.78 12.68
C ALA A 173 1.59 -0.15 13.83
N VAL A 174 2.83 -0.66 13.80
CA VAL A 174 3.37 -1.49 14.87
C VAL A 174 3.49 -0.71 16.17
N GLU A 175 3.96 0.54 16.13
CA GLU A 175 4.10 1.39 17.32
C GLU A 175 2.77 1.71 17.99
N LEU A 176 1.71 1.94 17.20
CA LEU A 176 0.38 2.24 17.73
C LEU A 176 -0.35 1.01 18.25
N SER A 177 -0.20 -0.13 17.57
CA SER A 177 -0.91 -1.36 17.92
C SER A 177 -0.16 -2.25 18.92
N GLY A 178 1.17 -2.09 19.04
CA GLY A 178 2.03 -3.07 19.69
C GLY A 178 2.10 -4.42 18.97
N ASN A 179 1.59 -4.51 17.74
CA ASN A 179 1.44 -5.76 17.00
C ASN A 179 2.11 -5.70 15.62
N LEU A 180 3.03 -6.63 15.36
CA LEU A 180 3.69 -6.81 14.06
C LEU A 180 2.73 -7.23 12.95
N GLU A 181 1.58 -7.80 13.31
CA GLU A 181 0.54 -8.27 12.40
C GLU A 181 -0.53 -7.20 12.10
N SER A 182 -0.24 -5.93 12.41
CA SER A 182 -1.07 -4.79 12.01
C SER A 182 -0.81 -4.32 10.57
N VAL A 183 0.15 -4.94 9.87
CA VAL A 183 0.59 -4.56 8.53
C VAL A 183 0.61 -5.77 7.61
N ALA A 184 -0.07 -5.73 6.47
CA ALA A 184 -0.10 -6.88 5.56
C ALA A 184 -0.24 -6.56 4.07
N ILE A 185 0.12 -7.54 3.25
CA ILE A 185 -0.28 -7.65 1.85
C ILE A 185 -1.29 -8.78 1.77
N LEU A 186 -2.48 -8.50 1.24
CA LEU A 186 -3.56 -9.47 1.08
C LEU A 186 -3.39 -10.18 -0.27
N ASP A 187 -3.18 -11.49 -0.26
CA ASP A 187 -3.02 -12.31 -1.47
C ASP A 187 -4.37 -12.87 -1.97
N SER A 188 -5.39 -12.90 -1.10
CA SER A 188 -6.76 -13.27 -1.48
C SER A 188 -7.49 -12.20 -2.30
N VAL A 189 -6.93 -10.99 -2.38
CA VAL A 189 -7.40 -9.89 -3.24
C VAL A 189 -6.24 -9.39 -4.09
N THR A 190 -6.47 -9.30 -5.40
CA THR A 190 -5.48 -8.81 -6.36
C THR A 190 -5.98 -7.58 -7.11
N VAL A 191 -5.04 -6.72 -7.48
CA VAL A 191 -5.29 -5.63 -8.44
C VAL A 191 -4.23 -5.66 -9.55
N CYS A 192 -4.50 -4.96 -10.64
CA CYS A 192 -3.59 -4.87 -11.77
C CYS A 192 -2.98 -3.46 -11.90
N HIS A 193 -1.66 -3.35 -11.80
CA HIS A 193 -0.95 -2.12 -12.11
C HIS A 193 -0.62 -2.06 -13.61
N THR A 194 -1.37 -1.26 -14.35
CA THR A 194 -1.47 -1.40 -15.82
C THR A 194 -0.41 -0.64 -16.62
N ARG A 195 0.44 0.16 -15.98
CA ARG A 195 1.46 0.97 -16.66
C ARG A 195 2.85 0.77 -16.07
N PRO A 196 3.93 0.98 -16.87
CA PRO A 196 5.29 0.87 -16.37
C PRO A 196 5.60 1.84 -15.23
N VAL A 197 6.30 1.33 -14.22
CA VAL A 197 6.86 2.11 -13.11
C VAL A 197 7.80 3.19 -13.65
N GLY A 198 7.75 4.40 -13.07
CA GLY A 198 8.72 5.46 -13.36
C GLY A 198 8.52 6.21 -14.68
N GLY A 199 7.35 6.07 -15.33
CA GLY A 199 7.04 6.78 -16.57
C GLY A 199 6.84 8.30 -16.40
N LYS A 200 5.62 8.73 -16.05
CA LYS A 200 5.22 10.15 -16.13
C LYS A 200 5.80 11.02 -15.01
N LEU A 201 5.80 10.56 -13.76
CA LEU A 201 6.29 11.35 -12.61
C LEU A 201 7.80 11.58 -12.66
N HIS A 202 8.60 10.55 -12.97
CA HIS A 202 10.05 10.69 -13.08
C HIS A 202 10.45 11.62 -14.24
N GLN A 203 9.73 11.58 -15.37
CA GLN A 203 9.93 12.51 -16.49
C GLN A 203 9.51 13.94 -16.14
N LEU A 204 8.44 14.13 -15.38
CA LEU A 204 7.95 15.45 -14.97
C LEU A 204 8.84 16.10 -13.90
N ILE A 205 9.32 15.33 -12.92
CA ILE A 205 10.33 15.76 -11.94
C ILE A 205 11.62 16.19 -12.65
N LYS A 206 12.10 15.39 -13.62
CA LYS A 206 13.29 15.74 -14.42
C LYS A 206 13.12 17.03 -15.25
N LYS A 207 11.90 17.33 -15.72
CA LYS A 207 11.62 18.51 -16.54
C LYS A 207 11.43 19.80 -15.74
N VAL A 208 10.74 19.73 -14.60
CA VAL A 208 10.35 20.91 -13.81
C VAL A 208 11.46 21.32 -12.84
N GLY A 209 12.37 20.41 -12.48
CA GLY A 209 13.31 20.61 -11.39
C GLY A 209 12.64 20.51 -10.02
N GLY A 210 13.37 20.00 -9.03
CA GLY A 210 12.88 19.78 -7.66
C GLY A 210 13.31 18.43 -7.08
N ASN A 211 12.88 18.15 -5.85
CA ASN A 211 13.21 16.90 -5.14
C ASN A 211 12.77 15.68 -5.95
N THR A 212 13.70 14.75 -6.12
CA THR A 212 13.48 13.44 -6.71
C THR A 212 12.80 12.49 -5.71
N ALA A 213 12.31 11.35 -6.19
CA ALA A 213 11.83 10.30 -5.30
C ALA A 213 12.91 9.84 -4.29
N ASN A 214 14.19 9.85 -4.68
CA ASN A 214 15.29 9.54 -3.76
C ASN A 214 15.48 10.65 -2.71
N ASP A 215 15.28 11.92 -3.06
CA ASP A 215 15.37 13.03 -2.11
C ASP A 215 14.24 12.96 -1.07
N ASP A 216 13.02 12.62 -1.51
CA ASP A 216 11.89 12.33 -0.62
C ASP A 216 12.23 11.17 0.33
N LEU A 217 12.78 10.06 -0.21
CA LEU A 217 13.17 8.89 0.59
C LEU A 217 14.21 9.24 1.65
N VAL A 218 15.26 10.00 1.29
CA VAL A 218 16.29 10.44 2.22
C VAL A 218 15.69 11.35 3.30
N SER A 219 14.87 12.32 2.91
CA SER A 219 14.23 13.27 3.82
C SER A 219 13.29 12.58 4.81
N ILE A 220 12.39 11.72 4.32
CA ILE A 220 11.41 10.99 5.13
C ILE A 220 12.12 10.05 6.10
N LEU A 221 13.05 9.22 5.60
CA LEU A 221 13.76 8.29 6.47
C LEU A 221 14.64 9.02 7.48
N GLY A 222 15.28 10.14 7.10
CA GLY A 222 16.09 10.98 7.98
C GLY A 222 15.36 11.45 9.25
N ARG A 223 14.02 11.52 9.21
CA ARG A 223 13.17 11.89 10.36
C ARG A 223 12.78 10.69 11.23
N THR A 224 13.23 9.49 10.90
CA THR A 224 12.84 8.25 11.59
C THR A 224 14.06 7.46 12.07
N HIS A 225 13.95 6.92 13.28
CA HIS A 225 14.91 5.96 13.82
C HIS A 225 14.50 4.54 13.41
N MET A 226 15.15 4.02 12.38
CA MET A 226 14.96 2.65 11.89
C MET A 226 16.31 2.03 11.56
N THR A 227 16.45 0.72 11.77
CA THR A 227 17.60 -0.03 11.25
C THR A 227 17.56 -0.02 9.72
N ARG A 228 18.69 0.32 9.09
CA ARG A 228 18.84 0.39 7.64
C ARG A 228 19.90 -0.61 7.18
N ASP A 229 19.46 -1.84 6.95
CA ASP A 229 20.29 -2.99 6.58
C ASP A 229 20.17 -3.37 5.09
N SER A 230 19.63 -2.48 4.26
CA SER A 230 19.50 -2.64 2.81
C SER A 230 19.63 -1.30 2.08
N SER A 231 19.48 -1.31 0.75
CA SER A 231 19.50 -0.11 -0.05
C SER A 231 18.53 -0.17 -1.23
N ILE A 232 17.96 0.98 -1.57
CA ILE A 232 17.19 1.19 -2.81
C ILE A 232 17.80 2.41 -3.51
N ASN A 233 18.22 2.23 -4.76
CA ASN A 233 18.85 3.29 -5.57
C ASN A 233 20.01 4.01 -4.85
N GLY A 234 20.80 3.27 -4.06
CA GLY A 234 21.94 3.83 -3.29
C GLY A 234 21.57 4.46 -1.94
N VAL A 235 20.28 4.62 -1.62
CA VAL A 235 19.82 5.13 -0.33
C VAL A 235 19.68 3.97 0.66
N ALA A 236 20.25 4.10 1.85
CA ALA A 236 20.12 3.11 2.92
C ALA A 236 18.67 3.06 3.43
N VAL A 237 18.06 1.88 3.46
CA VAL A 237 16.66 1.66 3.86
C VAL A 237 16.52 0.42 4.75
N PRO A 238 15.42 0.29 5.51
CA PRO A 238 15.06 -0.98 6.13
C PRO A 238 14.90 -2.09 5.08
N ARG A 239 15.39 -3.28 5.38
CA ARG A 239 15.19 -4.43 4.50
C ARG A 239 13.71 -4.82 4.47
N ILE A 240 13.14 -4.81 3.27
CA ILE A 240 11.79 -5.29 2.98
C ILE A 240 11.69 -6.81 3.21
N ARG A 241 10.73 -7.25 4.04
CA ARG A 241 10.53 -8.65 4.46
C ARG A 241 9.04 -8.97 4.61
N VAL A 242 8.71 -10.24 4.34
CA VAL A 242 7.52 -10.88 4.90
C VAL A 242 7.92 -11.44 6.26
N LEU A 243 7.14 -11.12 7.30
CA LEU A 243 7.44 -11.44 8.70
C LEU A 243 6.75 -12.74 9.14
N SER A 244 5.47 -12.87 8.79
CA SER A 244 4.60 -14.03 8.99
C SER A 244 3.50 -14.01 7.92
N GLY A 245 2.62 -15.00 7.90
CA GLY A 245 1.46 -15.00 7.01
C GLY A 245 0.48 -16.10 7.34
N VAL A 246 -0.72 -16.01 6.77
CA VAL A 246 -1.77 -17.02 6.90
C VAL A 246 -1.97 -17.64 5.52
N ASP A 247 -1.86 -18.97 5.46
CA ASP A 247 -2.06 -19.71 4.22
C ASP A 247 -3.55 -19.87 3.88
N ILE A 248 -3.87 -20.28 2.64
CA ILE A 248 -5.27 -20.43 2.19
C ILE A 248 -6.10 -21.44 3.01
N ASN A 249 -5.48 -22.24 3.88
CA ASN A 249 -6.16 -23.15 4.80
C ASN A 249 -6.26 -22.60 6.23
N GLY A 250 -5.91 -21.32 6.43
CA GLY A 250 -5.89 -20.67 7.74
C GLY A 250 -4.67 -21.00 8.59
N VAL A 251 -3.63 -21.63 8.04
CA VAL A 251 -2.43 -22.00 8.81
C VAL A 251 -1.49 -20.81 8.91
N HIS A 252 -1.15 -20.41 10.13
CA HIS A 252 -0.12 -19.40 10.38
C HIS A 252 1.28 -19.94 10.08
N LEU A 253 2.06 -19.17 9.31
CA LEU A 253 3.39 -19.51 8.84
C LEU A 253 4.41 -18.45 9.26
N SER A 254 5.53 -18.90 9.81
CA SER A 254 6.70 -18.07 10.13
C SER A 254 8.00 -18.84 9.90
N GLY A 255 9.13 -18.13 9.87
CA GLY A 255 10.47 -18.70 9.80
C GLY A 255 10.68 -19.66 8.60
N PRO A 256 11.24 -20.88 8.81
CA PRO A 256 11.52 -21.82 7.73
C PRO A 256 10.30 -22.23 6.90
N ARG A 257 9.14 -22.41 7.53
CA ARG A 257 7.90 -22.82 6.84
C ARG A 257 7.40 -21.71 5.91
N LEU A 258 7.45 -20.46 6.37
CA LEU A 258 7.14 -19.28 5.58
C LEU A 258 8.09 -19.16 4.37
N SER A 259 9.40 -19.21 4.61
CA SER A 259 10.42 -19.11 3.55
C SER A 259 10.24 -20.18 2.47
N MET A 260 10.00 -21.43 2.87
CA MET A 260 9.76 -22.51 1.91
C MET A 260 8.51 -22.25 1.07
N ARG A 261 7.43 -21.74 1.69
CA ARG A 261 6.18 -21.46 0.99
C ARG A 261 6.33 -20.32 -0.01
N ILE A 262 6.95 -19.21 0.40
CA ILE A 262 7.27 -18.06 -0.47
C ILE A 262 8.08 -18.49 -1.69
N GLY A 263 9.13 -19.30 -1.48
CA GLY A 263 9.97 -19.79 -2.58
C GLY A 263 9.21 -20.67 -3.57
N ARG A 264 8.35 -21.58 -3.07
CA ARG A 264 7.56 -22.49 -3.91
C ARG A 264 6.55 -21.79 -4.80
N ASP A 265 5.95 -20.70 -4.32
CA ASP A 265 4.95 -19.96 -5.10
C ASP A 265 5.55 -19.40 -6.39
N PHE A 266 6.70 -18.73 -6.33
CA PHE A 266 7.31 -18.16 -7.54
C PHE A 266 8.02 -19.17 -8.44
N ILE A 267 8.40 -20.34 -7.91
CA ILE A 267 9.00 -21.40 -8.74
C ILE A 267 7.93 -22.17 -9.52
N GLY A 268 6.78 -22.46 -8.88
CA GLY A 268 5.82 -23.43 -9.38
C GLY A 268 4.40 -22.94 -9.64
N ARG A 269 4.00 -21.75 -9.15
CA ARG A 269 2.58 -21.32 -9.16
C ARG A 269 2.37 -19.97 -9.82
N TYR A 270 3.19 -18.98 -9.45
CA TYR A 270 3.07 -17.62 -9.92
C TYR A 270 4.09 -17.32 -11.01
N ARG A 271 3.60 -16.80 -12.14
CA ARG A 271 4.43 -16.28 -13.24
C ARG A 271 3.86 -14.95 -13.67
N ASN A 272 4.65 -13.87 -13.53
CA ASN A 272 4.28 -12.56 -14.04
C ASN A 272 4.41 -12.57 -15.57
N ALA A 273 3.38 -12.08 -16.25
CA ALA A 273 3.26 -12.07 -17.71
C ALA A 273 3.91 -10.83 -18.36
N VAL A 274 4.17 -9.78 -17.58
CA VAL A 274 4.62 -8.47 -18.07
C VAL A 274 6.13 -8.26 -17.85
N GLN A 275 6.66 -8.73 -16.72
CA GLN A 275 8.07 -8.59 -16.34
C GLN A 275 8.62 -9.92 -15.80
N PRO A 276 9.85 -10.31 -16.17
CA PRO A 276 10.44 -11.56 -15.71
C PRO A 276 10.73 -11.52 -14.20
N VAL A 277 10.31 -12.57 -13.50
CA VAL A 277 10.70 -12.83 -12.11
C VAL A 277 11.95 -13.70 -12.09
N HIS A 278 13.09 -13.13 -11.75
CA HIS A 278 14.37 -13.84 -11.75
C HIS A 278 14.56 -14.74 -10.52
N LEU A 279 14.97 -16.00 -10.73
CA LEU A 279 15.16 -16.98 -9.66
C LEU A 279 16.09 -16.51 -8.51
N PRO A 280 17.23 -15.81 -8.75
CA PRO A 280 18.02 -15.27 -7.65
C PRO A 280 17.27 -14.24 -6.79
N ALA A 281 16.36 -13.46 -7.39
CA ALA A 281 15.52 -12.53 -6.64
C ALA A 281 14.49 -13.27 -5.77
N VAL A 282 13.88 -14.34 -6.31
CA VAL A 282 12.98 -15.24 -5.57
C VAL A 282 13.69 -15.86 -4.37
N MET A 283 14.88 -16.43 -4.57
CA MET A 283 15.65 -17.05 -3.49
C MET A 283 15.99 -16.05 -2.40
N ARG A 284 16.44 -14.83 -2.75
CA ARG A 284 16.67 -13.76 -1.78
C ARG A 284 15.39 -13.35 -1.06
N HIS A 285 14.26 -13.27 -1.77
CA HIS A 285 12.98 -12.90 -1.17
C HIS A 285 12.50 -13.93 -0.16
N ALA A 286 12.59 -15.23 -0.49
CA ALA A 286 12.31 -16.32 0.45
C ALA A 286 13.25 -16.27 1.66
N LEU A 287 14.57 -16.23 1.45
CA LEU A 287 15.56 -16.22 2.54
C LEU A 287 15.38 -15.05 3.52
N LYS A 288 14.95 -13.88 3.04
CA LYS A 288 14.66 -12.71 3.88
C LYS A 288 13.58 -12.96 4.94
N SER A 289 12.68 -13.92 4.71
CA SER A 289 11.59 -14.29 5.63
C SER A 289 11.98 -15.30 6.71
N LEU A 290 13.22 -15.81 6.70
CA LEU A 290 13.72 -16.74 7.72
C LEU A 290 13.98 -16.07 9.07
N ILE A 291 14.28 -14.77 9.06
CA ILE A 291 14.69 -14.05 10.26
C ILE A 291 13.44 -13.69 11.04
N LEU A 292 13.27 -14.31 12.21
CA LEU A 292 12.24 -13.94 13.17
C LEU A 292 12.38 -12.45 13.52
N PRO A 293 11.30 -11.66 13.52
CA PRO A 293 11.37 -10.31 14.04
C PRO A 293 11.83 -10.37 15.50
N ILE A 294 12.83 -9.58 15.84
CA ILE A 294 13.19 -9.34 17.24
C ILE A 294 11.93 -8.75 17.86
N ALA A 295 11.36 -9.43 18.86
CA ALA A 295 10.21 -8.94 19.60
C ALA A 295 10.49 -7.49 20.00
N ALA A 296 9.51 -6.61 19.78
CA ALA A 296 9.57 -5.26 20.33
C ALA A 296 9.89 -5.39 21.82
N ALA A 297 10.98 -4.76 22.25
CA ALA A 297 11.42 -4.84 23.64
C ALA A 297 10.27 -4.35 24.54
N GLY A 298 9.66 -5.28 25.28
CA GLY A 298 8.63 -4.96 26.27
C GLY A 298 7.34 -5.80 26.19
N GLN A 299 7.44 -7.12 26.37
CA GLN A 299 6.39 -7.86 27.07
C GLN A 299 7.04 -8.90 28.01
N PRO A 300 6.57 -9.02 29.26
CA PRO A 300 7.09 -10.00 30.20
C PRO A 300 6.68 -11.40 29.71
N VAL A 301 7.66 -12.30 29.72
CA VAL A 301 7.45 -13.73 29.48
C VAL A 301 6.36 -14.21 30.43
N ALA A 302 5.22 -14.64 29.87
CA ALA A 302 4.22 -15.36 30.64
C ALA A 302 4.91 -16.62 31.19
N SER A 303 5.02 -16.67 32.51
CA SER A 303 5.48 -17.85 33.23
C SER A 303 4.58 -19.02 32.89
N GLU A 304 5.18 -20.08 32.36
CA GLU A 304 4.58 -21.41 32.39
C GLU A 304 4.30 -21.76 33.85
N SER A 305 3.02 -21.84 34.22
CA SER A 305 2.61 -22.52 35.44
C SER A 305 2.49 -24.02 35.12
N SER A 306 3.31 -24.78 35.84
CA SER A 306 3.19 -26.21 36.14
C SER A 306 1.76 -26.73 36.28
#